data_AF-A0A9X3E9N0-F1
#
_entry.id   AF-A0A9X3E9N0-F1
#
_cell.length_a   1.000
_cell.length_b   1.000
_cell.length_c   1.000
_cell.angle_alpha   90.00
_cell.angle_beta   90.00
_cell.angle_gamma   90.00
#
_symmetry.space_group_name_H-M   'P 1'
#
loop_
_entity.id
_entity.type
_entity.pdbx_description
1 polymer ?
#
loop_
_entity_poly.entity_id
_entity_poly.type
_entity_poly.pdbx_seq_one_letter_code
_entity_poly.pdbx_strand_id
1 'polypeptide(L)'
;MEKIKQNKIWITILVIGIIVIGILLAMLHQQKQNSPEAQSSSHVSSAKASSASTSVQDKNNEKAYAKKAAKMSRHVIVMDDGYYFTNWGEKDFQTWANNYLLMSEESRHKDGVQESFGTSSIIKNSRSTLSYPLDYWAQDIKDKGTPSDYFATVKKFNKQYPGVNPDDIKK
;
A
#
# COMPACT_ATOMS: atom_id res chain seq x y z
N MET A 1 14.44 -75.15 43.11
CA MET A 1 13.77 -74.42 41.99
C MET A 1 14.05 -72.91 42.04
N GLU A 2 15.29 -72.47 42.27
CA GLU A 2 15.61 -71.03 42.43
C GLU A 2 16.04 -70.34 41.13
N LYS A 3 16.70 -71.08 40.21
CA LYS A 3 17.17 -70.52 38.92
C LYS A 3 16.05 -70.04 37.99
N ILE A 4 14.87 -70.68 38.03
CA ILE A 4 13.71 -70.29 37.19
C ILE A 4 13.03 -69.01 37.73
N LYS A 5 13.07 -68.77 39.07
CA LYS A 5 12.51 -67.56 39.69
C LYS A 5 13.37 -66.32 39.42
N GLN A 6 14.70 -66.45 39.43
CA GLN A 6 15.60 -65.33 39.11
C GLN A 6 15.54 -64.91 37.64
N ASN A 7 15.43 -65.85 36.69
CA ASN A 7 15.26 -65.49 35.27
C ASN A 7 13.97 -64.71 35.00
N LYS A 8 12.87 -65.05 35.68
CA LYS A 8 11.61 -64.30 35.55
C LYS A 8 11.75 -62.86 36.04
N ILE A 9 12.41 -62.64 37.18
CA ILE A 9 12.64 -61.29 37.73
C ILE A 9 13.52 -60.44 36.80
N TRP A 10 14.54 -61.04 36.19
CA TRP A 10 15.47 -60.35 35.29
C TRP A 10 14.80 -59.93 33.98
N ILE A 11 13.94 -60.79 33.44
CA ILE A 11 13.13 -60.49 32.24
C ILE A 11 12.16 -59.34 32.53
N THR A 12 11.50 -59.33 33.70
CA THR A 12 10.56 -58.25 34.07
C THR A 12 11.28 -56.90 34.19
N ILE A 13 12.46 -56.84 34.79
CA ILE A 13 13.27 -55.62 34.90
C ILE A 13 13.69 -55.10 33.52
N LEU A 14 14.08 -56.01 32.62
CA LEU A 14 14.49 -55.66 31.26
C LEU A 14 13.34 -55.08 30.43
N VAL A 15 12.14 -55.66 30.55
CA VAL A 15 10.93 -55.16 29.87
C VAL A 15 10.54 -53.77 30.39
N ILE A 16 10.58 -53.55 31.71
CA ILE A 16 10.28 -52.23 32.30
C ILE A 16 11.31 -51.19 31.82
N GLY A 17 12.59 -51.54 31.76
CA GLY A 17 13.65 -50.65 31.26
C GLY A 17 13.42 -50.18 29.83
N ILE A 18 13.02 -51.07 28.92
CA ILE A 18 12.74 -50.73 27.52
C ILE A 18 11.54 -49.80 27.40
N ILE A 19 10.48 -50.01 28.19
CA ILE A 19 9.28 -49.15 28.20
C ILE A 19 9.65 -47.73 28.65
N VAL A 20 10.45 -47.59 29.71
CA VAL A 20 10.89 -46.28 30.22
C VAL A 20 11.74 -45.52 29.20
N ILE A 21 12.65 -46.21 28.50
CA ILE A 21 13.45 -45.62 27.42
C ILE A 21 12.55 -45.14 26.26
N GLY A 22 11.52 -45.92 25.91
CA GLY A 22 10.54 -45.54 24.89
C GLY A 22 9.78 -44.25 25.25
N ILE A 23 9.34 -44.12 26.50
CA ILE A 23 8.65 -42.92 26.99
C ILE A 23 9.59 -41.71 26.99
N LEU A 24 10.84 -41.87 27.45
CA LEU A 24 11.85 -40.81 27.45
C LEU A 24 12.17 -40.32 26.03
N LEU A 25 12.31 -41.23 25.05
CA LEU A 25 12.53 -40.86 23.65
C LEU A 25 11.35 -40.12 23.04
N ALA A 26 10.12 -40.49 23.41
CA ALA A 26 8.90 -39.79 22.96
C ALA A 26 8.82 -38.37 23.56
N MET A 27 9.13 -38.21 24.85
CA MET A 27 9.20 -36.90 25.50
C MET A 27 10.30 -36.02 24.92
N LEU A 28 11.46 -36.59 24.56
CA LEU A 28 12.56 -35.86 23.93
C LEU A 28 12.20 -35.36 22.52
N HIS A 29 11.43 -36.16 21.76
CA HIS A 29 10.87 -35.73 20.46
C HIS A 29 9.83 -34.62 20.63
N GLN A 30 8.96 -34.70 21.65
CA GLN A 30 7.99 -33.64 21.97
C GLN A 30 8.68 -32.35 22.42
N GLN A 31 9.74 -32.42 23.25
CA GLN A 31 10.54 -31.25 23.63
C GLN A 31 11.23 -30.60 22.44
N LYS A 32 11.72 -31.39 21.47
CA LYS A 32 12.38 -30.85 20.27
C LYS A 32 11.41 -30.11 19.35
N GLN A 33 10.15 -30.54 19.25
CA GLN A 33 9.10 -29.85 18.48
C GLN A 33 8.56 -28.61 19.20
N ASN A 34 8.56 -28.61 20.54
CA ASN A 34 8.14 -27.47 21.36
C ASN A 34 9.29 -26.54 21.75
N SER A 35 10.50 -26.73 21.19
CA SER A 35 11.62 -25.83 21.41
C SER A 35 11.32 -24.45 20.78
N PRO A 36 11.71 -23.34 21.44
CA PRO A 36 11.60 -21.99 20.87
C PRO A 36 12.22 -21.87 19.47
N GLU A 37 13.24 -22.67 19.18
CA GLU A 37 13.94 -22.71 17.88
C GLU A 37 13.06 -23.32 16.77
N ALA A 38 12.26 -24.33 17.09
CA ALA A 38 11.32 -24.94 16.16
C ALA A 38 10.13 -24.00 15.88
N GLN A 39 9.66 -23.26 16.89
CA GLN A 39 8.61 -22.25 16.74
C GLN A 39 9.09 -20.98 16.02
N SER A 40 10.36 -20.59 16.18
CA SER A 40 10.91 -19.45 15.43
C SER A 40 11.04 -19.77 13.94
N SER A 41 11.43 -20.99 13.59
CA SER A 41 11.54 -21.43 12.20
C SER A 41 10.20 -21.45 11.46
N SER A 42 9.11 -21.84 12.14
CA SER A 42 7.76 -21.83 11.57
C SER A 42 7.20 -20.42 11.45
N HIS A 43 7.50 -19.51 12.39
CA HIS A 43 7.14 -18.09 12.30
C HIS A 43 7.88 -17.38 11.15
N VAL A 44 9.16 -17.65 10.95
CA VAL A 44 9.94 -17.09 9.82
C VAL A 44 9.40 -17.62 8.49
N SER A 45 9.02 -18.89 8.43
CA SER A 45 8.45 -19.51 7.24
C SER A 45 7.04 -18.98 6.92
N SER A 46 6.20 -18.78 7.92
CA SER A 46 4.87 -18.19 7.74
C SER A 46 4.95 -16.72 7.33
N ALA A 47 5.81 -15.91 7.95
CA ALA A 47 6.04 -14.53 7.55
C ALA A 47 6.54 -14.43 6.09
N LYS A 48 7.46 -15.31 5.69
CA LYS A 48 7.95 -15.38 4.31
C LYS A 48 6.86 -15.84 3.33
N ALA A 49 6.03 -16.82 3.70
CA ALA A 49 4.92 -17.26 2.87
C ALA A 49 3.82 -16.19 2.74
N SER A 50 3.49 -15.49 3.83
CA SER A 50 2.55 -14.37 3.82
C SER A 50 3.05 -13.23 2.93
N SER A 51 4.32 -12.83 3.07
CA SER A 51 4.91 -11.78 2.21
C SER A 51 4.94 -12.18 0.72
N ALA A 52 5.23 -13.45 0.42
CA ALA A 52 5.16 -13.95 -0.96
C ALA A 52 3.72 -13.95 -1.51
N SER A 53 2.74 -14.28 -0.67
CA SER A 53 1.32 -14.28 -1.04
C SER A 53 0.81 -12.86 -1.31
N THR A 54 1.17 -11.89 -0.46
CA THR A 54 0.90 -10.48 -0.68
C THR A 54 1.52 -9.97 -1.97
N SER A 55 2.79 -10.30 -2.26
CA SER A 55 3.44 -9.89 -3.51
C SER A 55 2.75 -10.42 -4.77
N VAL A 56 2.22 -11.64 -4.74
CA VAL A 56 1.44 -12.21 -5.85
C VAL A 56 0.09 -11.51 -5.99
N GLN A 57 -0.57 -11.22 -4.88
CA GLN A 57 -1.84 -10.50 -4.85
C GLN A 57 -1.69 -9.07 -5.37
N ASP A 58 -0.65 -8.34 -4.96
CA ASP A 58 -0.36 -6.99 -5.42
C ASP A 58 -0.15 -6.94 -6.93
N LYS A 59 0.65 -7.87 -7.48
CA LYS A 59 0.85 -7.98 -8.94
C LYS A 59 -0.43 -8.31 -9.70
N ASN A 60 -1.32 -9.12 -9.11
CA ASN A 60 -2.61 -9.43 -9.72
C ASN A 60 -3.56 -8.22 -9.67
N ASN A 61 -3.54 -7.47 -8.57
CA ASN A 61 -4.30 -6.24 -8.40
C ASN A 61 -3.84 -5.17 -9.40
N GLU A 62 -2.54 -4.91 -9.52
CA GLU A 62 -1.98 -3.97 -10.49
C GLU A 62 -2.41 -4.31 -11.93
N LYS A 63 -2.40 -5.59 -12.30
CA LYS A 63 -2.89 -6.05 -13.62
C LYS A 63 -4.39 -5.78 -13.79
N ALA A 64 -5.20 -6.00 -12.76
CA ALA A 64 -6.62 -5.72 -12.79
C ALA A 64 -6.91 -4.21 -12.89
N TYR A 65 -6.18 -3.40 -12.13
CA TYR A 65 -6.25 -1.95 -12.13
C TYR A 65 -5.84 -1.37 -13.48
N ALA A 66 -4.76 -1.86 -14.10
CA ALA A 66 -4.36 -1.44 -15.43
C ALA A 66 -5.42 -1.75 -16.50
N LYS A 67 -6.05 -2.94 -16.44
CA LYS A 67 -7.16 -3.30 -17.34
C LYS A 67 -8.37 -2.38 -17.15
N LYS A 68 -8.65 -1.96 -15.92
CA LYS A 68 -9.75 -1.06 -15.60
C LYS A 68 -9.45 0.37 -16.06
N ALA A 69 -8.28 0.90 -15.70
CA ALA A 69 -7.81 2.22 -16.08
C ALA A 69 -7.79 2.41 -17.61
N ALA A 70 -7.44 1.37 -18.37
CA ALA A 70 -7.44 1.39 -19.83
C ALA A 70 -8.82 1.62 -20.46
N LYS A 71 -9.91 1.35 -19.74
CA LYS A 71 -11.30 1.55 -20.20
C LYS A 71 -11.88 2.91 -19.79
N MET A 72 -11.17 3.67 -18.96
CA MET A 72 -11.65 4.95 -18.43
C MET A 72 -11.04 6.12 -19.19
N SER A 73 -11.88 7.00 -19.72
CA SER A 73 -11.51 8.18 -20.51
C SER A 73 -11.59 9.50 -19.71
N ARG A 74 -11.43 9.43 -18.38
CA ARG A 74 -11.45 10.62 -17.50
C ARG A 74 -10.05 11.16 -17.24
N HIS A 75 -9.97 12.46 -17.02
CA HIS A 75 -8.76 13.14 -16.59
C HIS A 75 -8.59 12.99 -15.07
N VAL A 76 -7.35 12.95 -14.60
CA VAL A 76 -7.01 12.83 -13.18
C VAL A 76 -6.03 13.94 -12.82
N ILE A 77 -6.19 14.50 -11.63
CA ILE A 77 -5.27 15.47 -11.05
C ILE A 77 -4.91 15.02 -9.63
N VAL A 78 -3.63 15.08 -9.29
CA VAL A 78 -3.16 14.84 -7.92
C VAL A 78 -3.17 16.16 -7.17
N MET A 79 -3.75 16.14 -5.98
CA MET A 79 -3.78 17.24 -5.02
C MET A 79 -3.21 16.76 -3.69
N ASP A 80 -2.86 17.68 -2.80
CA ASP A 80 -2.24 17.37 -1.51
C ASP A 80 -3.04 16.38 -0.66
N ASP A 81 -4.37 16.35 -0.84
CA ASP A 81 -5.29 15.50 -0.10
C ASP A 81 -5.78 14.27 -0.89
N GLY A 82 -5.23 14.01 -2.08
CA GLY A 82 -5.42 12.76 -2.82
C GLY A 82 -5.60 12.91 -4.33
N TYR A 83 -6.17 11.89 -4.95
CA TYR A 83 -6.36 11.82 -6.41
C TYR A 83 -7.80 12.12 -6.78
N TYR A 84 -7.99 13.02 -7.74
CA TYR A 84 -9.30 13.50 -8.15
C TYR A 84 -9.52 13.34 -9.64
N PHE A 85 -10.74 12.95 -10.02
CA PHE A 85 -11.19 13.20 -11.38
C PHE A 85 -11.42 14.70 -11.56
N THR A 86 -10.93 15.23 -12.67
CA THR A 86 -11.18 16.61 -13.08
C THR A 86 -11.99 16.63 -14.37
N ASN A 87 -12.84 17.64 -14.54
CA ASN A 87 -13.49 17.95 -15.81
C ASN A 87 -12.68 18.97 -16.65
N TRP A 88 -11.53 19.45 -16.15
CA TRP A 88 -10.66 20.35 -16.90
C TRP A 88 -9.75 19.58 -17.85
N GLY A 89 -9.66 20.08 -19.07
CA GLY A 89 -8.62 19.74 -20.02
C GLY A 89 -7.49 20.78 -20.02
N GLU A 90 -6.47 20.53 -20.85
CA GLU A 90 -5.30 21.40 -20.98
C GLU A 90 -5.67 22.87 -21.23
N LYS A 91 -6.63 23.14 -22.12
CA LYS A 91 -7.06 24.49 -22.43
C LYS A 91 -7.70 25.21 -21.23
N ASP A 92 -8.42 24.50 -20.38
CA ASP A 92 -9.06 25.08 -19.20
C ASP A 92 -7.99 25.53 -18.20
N PHE A 93 -6.98 24.67 -17.96
CA PHE A 93 -5.82 25.03 -17.13
C PHE A 93 -5.09 26.25 -17.67
N GLN A 94 -4.73 26.26 -18.95
CA GLN A 94 -4.01 27.38 -19.57
C GLN A 94 -4.81 28.68 -19.49
N THR A 95 -6.11 28.62 -19.76
CA THR A 95 -6.99 29.78 -19.69
C THR A 95 -7.05 30.34 -18.28
N TRP A 96 -7.23 29.47 -17.29
CA TRP A 96 -7.23 29.85 -15.89
C TRP A 96 -5.90 30.49 -15.47
N ALA A 97 -4.77 29.84 -15.76
CA ALA A 97 -3.45 30.31 -15.35
C ALA A 97 -3.12 31.68 -15.96
N ASN A 98 -3.45 31.88 -17.23
CA ASN A 98 -3.27 33.17 -17.90
C ASN A 98 -4.14 34.25 -17.24
N ASN A 99 -5.42 33.97 -16.99
CA ASN A 99 -6.31 34.93 -16.33
C ASN A 99 -5.85 35.25 -14.90
N TYR A 100 -5.44 34.24 -14.15
CA TYR A 100 -4.96 34.37 -12.79
C TYR A 100 -3.69 35.23 -12.73
N LEU A 101 -2.69 34.97 -13.60
CA LEU A 101 -1.43 35.73 -13.62
C LEU A 101 -1.57 37.17 -14.12
N LEU A 102 -2.66 37.50 -14.83
CA LEU A 102 -3.00 38.88 -15.21
C LEU A 102 -3.54 39.70 -14.04
N MET A 103 -4.04 39.06 -12.98
CA MET A 103 -4.50 39.76 -11.78
C MET A 103 -3.31 40.39 -11.04
N SER A 104 -3.54 41.51 -10.35
CA SER A 104 -2.52 42.10 -9.48
C SER A 104 -2.17 41.15 -8.33
N GLU A 105 -0.93 41.23 -7.84
CA GLU A 105 -0.47 40.42 -6.71
C GLU A 105 -1.39 40.59 -5.49
N GLU A 106 -1.79 41.82 -5.18
CA GLU A 106 -2.75 42.11 -4.11
C GLU A 106 -4.07 41.35 -4.28
N SER A 107 -4.59 41.26 -5.51
CA SER A 107 -5.82 40.53 -5.80
C SER A 107 -5.66 39.02 -5.68
N ARG A 108 -4.53 38.48 -6.13
CA ARG A 108 -4.23 37.03 -6.04
C ARG A 108 -4.01 36.58 -4.61
N HIS A 109 -3.36 37.41 -3.81
CA HIS A 109 -2.97 37.08 -2.43
C HIS A 109 -4.03 37.41 -1.39
N LYS A 110 -5.23 37.81 -1.78
CA LYS A 110 -6.33 38.10 -0.85
C LYS A 110 -6.89 36.81 -0.24
N ASP A 111 -7.31 36.87 1.03
CA ASP A 111 -8.04 35.76 1.65
C ASP A 111 -9.35 35.47 0.87
N GLY A 112 -9.63 34.19 0.65
CA GLY A 112 -10.82 33.71 -0.07
C GLY A 112 -10.62 33.47 -1.57
N VAL A 113 -9.46 33.81 -2.13
CA VAL A 113 -9.10 33.39 -3.50
C VAL A 113 -8.87 31.88 -3.49
N GLN A 114 -9.63 31.17 -4.31
CA GLN A 114 -9.65 29.71 -4.34
C GLN A 114 -9.99 29.17 -5.73
N GLU A 115 -9.54 27.95 -6.02
CA GLU A 115 -9.85 27.22 -7.25
C GLU A 115 -9.96 25.72 -6.95
N SER A 116 -10.90 25.04 -7.61
CA SER A 116 -11.09 23.59 -7.48
C SER A 116 -10.54 22.80 -8.66
N PHE A 117 -10.19 23.46 -9.76
CA PHE A 117 -9.67 22.85 -10.98
C PHE A 117 -10.61 21.76 -11.51
N GLY A 118 -11.92 21.98 -11.37
CA GLY A 118 -12.91 21.02 -11.83
C GLY A 118 -13.07 19.78 -10.96
N THR A 119 -12.59 19.81 -9.72
CA THR A 119 -12.68 18.73 -8.74
C THR A 119 -13.59 19.11 -7.56
N SER A 120 -13.79 18.15 -6.65
CA SER A 120 -14.45 18.37 -5.36
C SER A 120 -13.54 18.96 -4.27
N SER A 121 -12.22 19.00 -4.49
CA SER A 121 -11.25 19.62 -3.58
C SER A 121 -10.95 21.06 -3.98
N ILE A 122 -10.57 21.89 -3.03
CA ILE A 122 -10.37 23.33 -3.24
C ILE A 122 -9.01 23.73 -2.70
N ILE A 123 -8.21 24.36 -3.57
CA ILE A 123 -6.95 24.99 -3.22
C ILE A 123 -7.22 26.47 -2.92
N LYS A 124 -6.69 26.98 -1.82
CA LYS A 124 -6.96 28.34 -1.34
C LYS A 124 -5.67 29.09 -1.05
N ASN A 125 -5.65 30.34 -1.45
CA ASN A 125 -4.68 31.29 -0.95
C ASN A 125 -5.13 31.83 0.40
N SER A 126 -4.16 32.24 1.21
CA SER A 126 -4.40 33.01 2.41
C SER A 126 -3.32 34.06 2.62
N ARG A 127 -3.76 35.32 2.72
CA ARG A 127 -2.93 36.43 3.17
C ARG A 127 -2.55 36.26 4.64
N SER A 128 -3.51 35.81 5.44
CA SER A 128 -3.35 35.68 6.89
C SER A 128 -2.24 34.70 7.27
N THR A 129 -2.02 33.65 6.46
CA THR A 129 -0.95 32.65 6.68
C THR A 129 0.21 32.75 5.69
N LEU A 130 0.21 33.75 4.80
CA LEU A 130 1.20 33.93 3.72
C LEU A 130 1.35 32.67 2.83
N SER A 131 0.25 31.98 2.57
CA SER A 131 0.23 30.75 1.77
C SER A 131 -0.46 31.00 0.43
N TYR A 132 0.27 30.87 -0.67
CA TYR A 132 -0.21 31.20 -2.02
C TYR A 132 -0.04 30.03 -3.01
N PRO A 133 -0.61 28.85 -2.74
CA PRO A 133 -0.46 27.68 -3.61
C PRO A 133 -0.90 27.96 -5.06
N LEU A 134 -1.91 28.80 -5.28
CA LEU A 134 -2.40 29.10 -6.63
C LEU A 134 -1.37 29.84 -7.49
N ASP A 135 -0.42 30.57 -6.90
CA ASP A 135 0.70 31.18 -7.64
C ASP A 135 1.63 30.11 -8.20
N TYR A 136 1.96 29.09 -7.40
CA TYR A 136 2.77 27.95 -7.85
C TYR A 136 2.08 27.16 -8.96
N TRP A 137 0.78 26.88 -8.78
CA TRP A 137 -0.02 26.18 -9.78
C TRP A 137 -0.10 26.95 -11.09
N ALA A 138 -0.36 28.26 -11.04
CA ALA A 138 -0.45 29.08 -12.24
C ALA A 138 0.89 29.17 -12.98
N GLN A 139 1.99 29.28 -12.25
CA GLN A 139 3.32 29.30 -12.86
C GLN A 139 3.69 27.93 -13.48
N ASP A 140 3.39 26.82 -12.81
CA ASP A 140 3.62 25.48 -13.34
C ASP A 140 2.83 25.23 -14.63
N ILE A 141 1.55 25.64 -14.65
CA ILE A 141 0.71 25.58 -15.86
C ILE A 141 1.25 26.48 -16.96
N LYS A 142 1.72 27.69 -16.64
CA LYS A 142 2.31 28.60 -17.64
C LYS A 142 3.54 27.98 -18.30
N ASP A 143 4.36 27.28 -17.54
CA ASP A 143 5.62 26.70 -18.03
C ASP A 143 5.40 25.38 -18.79
N LYS A 144 4.42 24.56 -18.38
CA LYS A 144 4.22 23.18 -18.90
C LYS A 144 2.92 22.99 -19.69
N GLY A 145 2.04 23.99 -19.72
CA GLY A 145 0.71 23.93 -20.31
C GLY A 145 -0.35 23.26 -19.41
N THR A 146 0.03 22.45 -18.44
CA THR A 146 -0.85 21.80 -17.45
C THR A 146 -0.12 21.63 -16.13
N PRO A 147 -0.82 21.42 -15.01
CA PRO A 147 -0.17 21.05 -13.75
C PRO A 147 0.68 19.79 -13.93
N SER A 148 1.83 19.71 -13.26
CA SER A 148 2.72 18.55 -13.28
C SER A 148 2.01 17.26 -12.85
N ASP A 149 1.03 17.43 -11.98
CA ASP A 149 0.23 16.37 -11.38
C ASP A 149 -1.06 16.05 -12.15
N TYR A 150 -1.18 16.55 -13.38
CA TYR A 150 -2.30 16.27 -14.27
C TYR A 150 -2.02 15.10 -15.23
N PHE A 151 -3.02 14.23 -15.37
CA PHE A 151 -3.02 13.10 -16.29
C PHE A 151 -4.27 13.15 -17.16
N ALA A 152 -4.08 13.34 -18.48
CA ALA A 152 -5.17 13.37 -19.45
C ALA A 152 -5.99 12.06 -19.54
N THR A 153 -5.52 10.95 -18.95
CA THR A 153 -6.32 9.71 -18.87
C THR A 153 -5.98 8.95 -17.59
N VAL A 154 -6.96 8.22 -17.06
CA VAL A 154 -6.76 7.27 -15.95
C VAL A 154 -5.68 6.23 -16.29
N LYS A 155 -5.56 5.83 -17.56
CA LYS A 155 -4.49 4.95 -18.03
C LYS A 155 -3.10 5.55 -17.84
N LYS A 156 -2.91 6.83 -18.16
CA LYS A 156 -1.63 7.53 -17.93
C LYS A 156 -1.34 7.64 -16.44
N PHE A 157 -2.35 7.99 -15.63
CA PHE A 157 -2.25 8.03 -14.17
C PHE A 157 -1.83 6.66 -13.59
N ASN A 158 -2.52 5.57 -13.94
CA ASN A 158 -2.22 4.24 -13.42
C ASN A 158 -0.84 3.71 -13.83
N LYS A 159 -0.27 4.15 -14.97
CA LYS A 159 1.12 3.82 -15.30
C LYS A 159 2.12 4.40 -14.29
N GLN A 160 1.84 5.59 -13.78
CA GLN A 160 2.67 6.26 -12.76
C GLN A 160 2.36 5.71 -11.36
N TYR A 161 1.08 5.36 -11.11
CA TYR A 161 0.56 4.87 -9.83
C TYR A 161 -0.13 3.51 -9.98
N PRO A 162 0.62 2.41 -10.26
CA PRO A 162 0.05 1.11 -10.61
C PRO A 162 -0.76 0.46 -9.48
N GLY A 163 -0.40 0.74 -8.23
CA GLY A 163 -1.07 0.23 -7.04
C GLY A 163 -2.37 0.94 -6.67
N VAL A 164 -2.71 2.07 -7.33
CA VAL A 164 -3.95 2.80 -7.05
C VAL A 164 -5.10 2.14 -7.80
N ASN A 165 -6.11 1.69 -7.06
CA ASN A 165 -7.36 1.22 -7.65
C ASN A 165 -8.09 2.41 -8.30
N PRO A 166 -8.44 2.34 -9.59
CA PRO A 166 -9.15 3.43 -10.27
C PRO A 166 -10.49 3.83 -9.66
N ASP A 167 -11.11 2.96 -8.84
CA ASP A 167 -12.34 3.30 -8.09
C ASP A 167 -12.10 4.23 -6.90
N ASP A 168 -10.88 4.26 -6.38
CA ASP A 168 -10.52 5.04 -5.21
C ASP A 168 -10.22 6.50 -5.58
N ILE A 169 -10.17 6.82 -6.88
CA ILE A 169 -10.03 8.19 -7.37
C ILE A 169 -11.33 8.94 -7.06
N LYS A 170 -11.20 10.04 -6.33
CA LYS A 170 -12.31 10.86 -5.85
C LYS A 170 -13.01 11.55 -7.02
N LYS A 171 -14.33 11.72 -6.90
CA LYS A 171 -15.18 12.34 -7.94
C LYS A 171 -15.37 13.83 -7.71
#